data_AF-A0A522E620-F1
#
_entry.id   AF-A0A522E620-F1
#
_cell.length_a   1.000
_cell.length_b   1.000
_cell.length_c   1.000
_cell.angle_alpha   90.00
_cell.angle_beta   90.00
_cell.angle_gamma   90.00
#
_symmetry.space_group_name_H-M   'P 1'
#
loop_
_entity.id
_entity.type
_entity.pdbx_description
1 polymer ?
#
loop_
_entity_poly.entity_id
_entity_poly.type
_entity_poly.pdbx_seq_one_letter_code
_entity_poly.pdbx_strand_id
1 'polypeptide(L)'
;MDKPDATTTDIMEFLQDHMVTKEEFRGEINRLDSKINQLDGKINQTKLDILDAMDEKLGSLKGDLIVMMRNEDKKVTMLIEILKQKNVLDKNDVDALSVLQPFPQSIRSA
;
A
#
# COMPACT_ATOMS: atom_id res chain seq x y z
N MET A 1 -44.90 -17.60 -48.83
CA MET A 1 -45.48 -16.97 -47.63
C MET A 1 -44.91 -15.57 -47.58
N ASP A 2 -45.74 -14.60 -47.92
CA ASP A 2 -45.39 -13.17 -47.89
C ASP A 2 -45.00 -12.77 -46.47
N LYS A 3 -43.95 -11.96 -46.35
CA LYS A 3 -43.67 -11.26 -45.10
C LYS A 3 -44.79 -10.23 -44.90
N PRO A 4 -45.40 -10.13 -43.71
CA PRO A 4 -46.34 -9.05 -43.45
C PRO A 4 -45.61 -7.72 -43.59
N ASP A 5 -46.01 -6.91 -44.56
CA ASP A 5 -45.52 -5.54 -44.68
C ASP A 5 -45.97 -4.78 -43.43
N ALA A 6 -45.00 -4.34 -42.62
CA ALA A 6 -45.26 -3.55 -41.44
C ALA A 6 -46.08 -2.32 -41.84
N THR A 7 -47.23 -2.12 -41.21
CA THR A 7 -48.06 -0.98 -41.54
C THR A 7 -47.40 0.30 -41.02
N THR A 8 -47.71 1.44 -41.65
CA THR A 8 -47.22 2.74 -41.19
C THR A 8 -47.56 2.99 -39.71
N THR A 9 -48.69 2.46 -39.24
CA THR A 9 -49.12 2.52 -37.83
C THR A 9 -48.16 1.73 -36.93
N ASP A 10 -47.80 0.50 -37.30
CA ASP A 10 -46.88 -0.34 -36.52
C ASP A 10 -45.49 0.31 -36.38
N ILE A 11 -45.04 1.00 -37.44
CA ILE A 11 -43.78 1.75 -37.43
C ILE A 11 -43.88 2.98 -36.51
N MET A 12 -45.00 3.71 -36.54
CA MET A 12 -45.19 4.89 -35.69
C MET A 12 -45.32 4.54 -34.20
N GLU A 13 -46.03 3.47 -33.86
CA GLU A 13 -46.14 2.98 -32.48
C GLU A 13 -44.77 2.53 -31.95
N PHE A 14 -44.02 1.75 -32.75
CA PHE A 14 -42.66 1.35 -32.40
C PHE A 14 -41.74 2.56 -32.15
N LEU A 15 -41.79 3.58 -33.02
CA LEU A 15 -40.98 4.79 -32.84
C LEU A 15 -41.40 5.55 -31.59
N GLN A 16 -42.68 5.68 -31.28
CA GLN A 16 -43.12 6.35 -30.06
C GLN A 16 -42.64 5.63 -28.79
N ASP A 17 -42.72 4.30 -28.77
CA ASP A 17 -42.30 3.49 -27.61
C ASP A 17 -40.77 3.49 -27.39
N HIS A 18 -39.98 3.75 -28.43
CA HIS A 18 -38.52 3.68 -28.37
C HIS A 18 -37.82 5.02 -28.55
N MET A 19 -38.57 6.10 -28.83
CA MET A 19 -38.00 7.43 -28.92
C MET A 19 -37.73 8.00 -27.55
N VAL A 20 -36.48 8.39 -27.33
CA VAL A 20 -36.10 9.18 -26.16
C VAL A 20 -36.06 10.65 -26.55
N THR A 21 -36.51 11.53 -25.66
CA THR A 21 -36.35 12.97 -25.87
C THR A 21 -34.88 13.37 -25.64
N LYS A 22 -34.45 14.45 -26.30
CA LYS A 22 -33.10 15.00 -26.08
C LYS A 22 -32.86 15.37 -24.61
N GLU A 23 -33.91 15.76 -23.89
CA GLU A 23 -33.84 16.16 -22.49
C GLU A 23 -33.61 14.96 -21.57
N GLU A 24 -34.31 13.85 -21.81
CA GLU A 24 -34.09 12.59 -21.09
C GLU A 24 -32.68 12.06 -21.31
N PHE A 25 -32.22 12.06 -22.57
CA PHE A 25 -30.85 11.64 -22.91
C PHE A 25 -29.79 12.52 -22.22
N ARG A 26 -29.99 13.85 -22.21
CA ARG A 26 -29.12 14.78 -21.46
C ARG A 26 -29.15 14.52 -19.96
N GLY A 27 -30.32 14.21 -19.40
CA GLY A 27 -30.48 13.86 -17.99
C GLY A 27 -29.68 12.62 -17.61
N GLU A 28 -29.65 11.60 -18.47
CA GLU A 28 -28.83 10.41 -18.26
C GLU A 28 -27.33 10.69 -18.34
N ILE A 29 -26.89 11.48 -19.33
CA ILE A 29 -25.48 11.91 -19.44
C ILE A 29 -25.03 12.61 -18.15
N ASN A 30 -25.81 13.58 -17.66
CA ASN A 30 -25.45 14.32 -16.45
C ASN A 30 -25.37 13.41 -15.20
N ARG A 31 -26.24 12.39 -15.13
CA ARG A 31 -26.18 11.38 -14.06
C ARG A 31 -24.94 10.51 -14.17
N LEU A 32 -24.54 10.13 -15.38
CA LEU A 32 -23.32 9.37 -15.63
C LEU A 32 -22.08 10.17 -15.26
N ASP A 33 -21.98 11.43 -15.70
CA ASP A 33 -20.87 12.32 -15.35
C ASP A 33 -20.75 12.49 -13.83
N SER A 34 -21.88 12.67 -13.14
CA SER A 34 -21.89 12.77 -11.68
C SER A 34 -21.37 11.49 -11.01
N LYS A 35 -21.74 10.31 -11.52
CA LYS A 35 -21.24 9.02 -11.01
C LYS A 35 -19.75 8.83 -11.30
N ILE A 36 -19.28 9.22 -12.48
CA ILE A 36 -17.86 9.16 -12.85
C ILE A 36 -17.02 10.02 -11.90
N ASN A 37 -17.44 11.28 -11.68
CA ASN A 37 -16.75 12.17 -10.74
C ASN A 37 -16.71 11.62 -9.31
N GLN A 38 -17.78 10.96 -8.85
CA GLN A 38 -17.79 10.31 -7.54
C GLN A 38 -16.87 9.09 -7.48
N LEU A 39 -16.78 8.30 -8.55
CA LEU A 39 -15.88 7.15 -8.63
C LEU A 39 -14.43 7.60 -8.63
N ASP A 40 -14.08 8.65 -9.38
CA ASP A 40 -12.73 9.21 -9.39
C ASP A 40 -12.32 9.70 -8.00
N GLY A 41 -13.23 10.38 -7.28
CA GLY A 41 -13.00 10.77 -5.89
C GLY A 41 -12.72 9.58 -4.97
N LYS A 42 -13.52 8.51 -5.08
CA LYS A 42 -13.33 7.28 -4.29
C LYS A 42 -12.04 6.54 -4.63
N ILE A 43 -11.66 6.49 -5.90
CA ILE A 43 -10.41 5.87 -6.35
C ILE A 43 -9.21 6.63 -5.77
N ASN A 44 -9.24 7.95 -5.83
CA ASN A 44 -8.18 8.78 -5.25
C ASN A 44 -8.08 8.61 -3.74
N GLN A 45 -9.21 8.59 -3.02
CA GLN A 45 -9.21 8.34 -1.58
C GLN A 45 -8.66 6.95 -1.25
N THR A 46 -9.12 5.91 -1.94
CA THR A 46 -8.65 4.53 -1.73
C THR A 46 -7.14 4.41 -1.95
N LYS A 47 -6.61 5.10 -2.97
CA LYS A 47 -5.17 5.13 -3.25
C LYS A 47 -4.39 5.79 -2.10
N LEU A 48 -4.87 6.89 -1.56
CA LEU A 48 -4.25 7.55 -0.41
C LEU A 48 -4.29 6.66 0.83
N ASP A 49 -5.44 6.06 1.14
CA ASP A 49 -5.60 5.18 2.30
C ASP A 49 -4.64 3.97 2.23
N ILE A 50 -4.44 3.40 1.02
CA ILE A 50 -3.47 2.32 0.81
C ILE A 50 -2.04 2.81 1.05
N LEU A 51 -1.69 4.00 0.56
CA LEU A 51 -0.34 4.56 0.75
C LEU A 51 -0.07 4.82 2.23
N ASP A 52 -1.01 5.44 2.95
CA ASP A 52 -0.90 5.69 4.39
C ASP A 52 -0.74 4.39 5.18
N ALA A 53 -1.53 3.36 4.86
CA ALA A 53 -1.42 2.05 5.48
C ALA A 53 -0.09 1.34 5.15
N MET A 54 0.45 1.56 3.96
CA MET A 54 1.78 1.04 3.59
C MET A 54 2.88 1.76 4.37
N ASP A 55 2.82 3.09 4.49
CA ASP A 55 3.80 3.88 5.23
C ASP A 55 3.81 3.51 6.72
N GLU A 56 2.65 3.31 7.34
CA GLU A 56 2.56 2.83 8.72
C GLU A 56 3.23 1.46 8.89
N LYS A 57 2.93 0.50 8.01
CA LYS A 57 3.52 -0.84 8.05
C LYS A 57 5.02 -0.83 7.81
N LEU A 58 5.50 0.00 6.88
CA LEU A 58 6.93 0.16 6.63
C LEU A 58 7.65 0.80 7.81
N GLY A 59 7.02 1.80 8.45
CA GLY A 59 7.51 2.39 9.69
C GLY A 59 7.66 1.37 10.81
N SER A 60 6.63 0.55 11.03
CA SER A 60 6.63 -0.54 12.00
C SER A 60 7.73 -1.57 11.72
N LEU A 61 7.80 -2.08 10.48
CA LEU A 61 8.83 -3.04 10.07
C LEU A 61 10.26 -2.52 10.27
N LYS A 62 10.50 -1.24 9.93
CA LYS A 62 11.79 -0.60 10.17
C LYS A 62 12.12 -0.53 11.65
N GLY A 63 11.14 -0.20 12.49
CA GLY A 63 11.28 -0.21 13.95
C GLY A 63 11.67 -1.60 14.48
N ASP A 64 10.95 -2.63 14.05
CA ASP A 64 11.21 -4.02 14.44
C ASP A 64 12.61 -4.47 14.02
N LEU A 65 13.03 -4.18 12.79
CA LEU A 65 14.37 -4.50 12.30
C LEU A 65 15.46 -3.83 13.13
N ILE A 66 15.29 -2.57 13.52
CA ILE A 66 16.23 -1.87 14.39
C ILE A 66 16.32 -2.56 15.76
N VAL A 67 15.18 -2.93 16.35
CA VAL A 67 15.16 -3.63 17.64
C VAL A 67 15.83 -5.00 17.54
N MET A 68 15.55 -5.75 16.48
CA MET A 68 16.18 -7.06 16.23
C MET A 68 17.69 -6.93 16.08
N MET A 69 18.18 -6.01 15.25
CA MET A 69 19.61 -5.78 15.07
C MET A 69 20.29 -5.33 16.38
N ARG A 70 19.65 -4.44 17.15
CA ARG A 70 20.18 -4.05 18.47
C ARG A 70 20.27 -5.20 19.47
N ASN A 71 19.30 -6.12 19.43
CA ASN A 71 19.34 -7.31 20.26
C ASN A 71 20.44 -8.27 19.81
N GLU A 72 20.68 -8.38 18.52
CA GLU A 72 21.78 -9.18 17.98
C GLU A 72 23.13 -8.59 18.36
N ASP A 73 23.31 -7.27 18.26
CA ASP A 73 24.52 -6.59 18.72
C ASP A 73 24.82 -6.90 20.19
N LYS A 74 23.82 -6.89 21.06
CA LYS A 74 23.99 -7.24 22.49
C LYS A 74 24.47 -8.68 22.66
N LYS A 75 23.93 -9.63 21.90
CA LYS A 75 24.36 -11.04 21.96
C LYS A 75 25.80 -11.18 21.50
N VAL A 76 26.17 -10.50 20.42
CA VAL A 76 27.54 -10.49 19.90
C VAL A 76 28.50 -9.87 20.92
N THR A 77 28.17 -8.71 21.52
CA THR A 77 28.97 -8.12 22.60
C THR A 77 29.18 -9.10 23.74
N MET A 78 28.11 -9.74 24.21
CA MET A 78 28.19 -10.70 25.31
C MET A 78 29.06 -11.91 24.96
N LEU A 79 28.99 -12.39 23.71
CA LEU A 79 29.85 -13.46 23.23
C LEU A 79 31.32 -13.04 23.21
N ILE A 80 31.63 -11.84 22.72
CA ILE A 80 32.99 -11.29 22.72
C ILE A 80 33.52 -11.20 24.15
N GLU A 81 32.72 -10.72 25.10
CA GLU A 81 33.09 -10.65 26.52
C GLU A 81 33.42 -12.04 27.10
N ILE A 82 32.58 -13.04 26.84
CA ILE A 82 32.81 -14.43 27.29
C ILE A 82 34.09 -15.00 26.69
N LEU A 83 34.33 -14.78 25.40
CA LEU A 83 35.52 -15.29 24.70
C LEU A 83 36.80 -14.61 25.19
N LYS A 84 36.74 -13.31 25.46
CA LYS A 84 37.83 -12.56 26.10
C LYS A 84 38.12 -13.08 27.51
N GLN A 85 37.10 -13.33 28.33
CA GLN A 85 37.26 -13.89 29.67
C GLN A 85 37.91 -15.29 29.65
N LYS A 86 37.62 -16.07 28.59
CA LYS A 86 38.23 -17.39 28.36
C LYS A 86 39.62 -17.32 27.73
N ASN A 87 40.18 -16.12 27.52
CA ASN A 87 41.45 -15.89 26.82
C ASN A 87 41.52 -16.52 25.42
N VAL A 88 40.37 -16.62 24.73
CA VAL A 88 40.28 -17.13 23.35
C VAL A 88 40.60 -16.03 22.33
N LEU A 89 40.21 -14.79 22.64
CA LEU A 89 40.42 -13.61 21.79
C LEU A 89 41.48 -12.71 22.41
N ASP A 90 42.36 -12.17 21.58
CA ASP A 90 43.28 -11.13 22.00
C ASP A 90 42.63 -9.74 21.96
N LYS A 91 43.38 -8.70 22.36
CA LYS A 91 42.83 -7.33 22.39
C LYS A 91 42.54 -6.78 20.99
N ASN A 92 43.33 -7.16 19.99
CA ASN A 92 43.14 -6.70 18.61
C ASN A 92 41.89 -7.32 18.00
N ASP A 93 41.61 -8.60 18.30
CA ASP A 93 40.39 -9.29 17.87
C ASP A 93 39.13 -8.61 18.40
N VAL A 94 39.15 -8.24 19.69
CA VAL A 94 38.01 -7.55 20.34
C VAL A 94 37.77 -6.18 19.71
N ASP A 95 38.84 -5.42 19.44
CA ASP A 95 38.73 -4.11 18.81
C ASP A 95 38.21 -4.23 17.37
N ALA A 96 38.69 -5.22 16.60
CA ALA A 96 38.21 -5.49 15.25
C ALA A 96 36.72 -5.88 15.21
N LEU A 97 36.27 -6.74 16.13
CA LEU A 97 34.87 -7.19 16.19
C LEU A 97 33.92 -6.09 16.68
N SER A 98 34.42 -5.18 17.52
CA SER A 98 33.63 -4.04 18.02
C SER A 98 33.32 -3.02 16.93
N VAL A 99 34.18 -2.89 15.91
CA VAL A 99 33.94 -2.02 14.73
C VAL A 99 32.84 -2.57 13.82
N LEU A 100 32.56 -3.88 13.87
CA LEU A 100 31.52 -4.50 13.04
C LEU A 100 30.10 -4.22 13.55
N GLN A 101 29.95 -3.63 14.73
CA GLN A 101 28.64 -3.36 15.31
C GLN A 101 27.98 -2.17 14.60
N PRO A 102 26.81 -2.37 13.96
CA PRO A 102 26.10 -1.30 13.27
C PRO A 102 25.60 -0.21 14.22
N PHE A 103 25.41 -0.52 15.51
CA PHE A 103 25.00 0.45 16.52
C PHE A 103 26.07 0.67 17.58
N PRO A 104 26.32 1.94 17.99
CA PRO A 104 27.24 2.22 19.07
C PRO A 104 26.70 1.65 20.39
N GLN A 105 27.58 1.05 21.18
CA GLN A 105 27.23 0.56 22.50
C GLN A 105 26.89 1.76 23.40
N SER A 106 25.73 1.69 24.08
CA SER A 106 25.40 2.68 25.09
C SER A 106 26.36 2.49 26.26
N ILE A 107 27.33 3.41 26.40
CA ILE A 107 28.25 3.44 27.53
C ILE A 107 27.40 3.71 28.76
N ARG A 108 27.10 2.67 29.55
CA ARG A 108 26.59 2.85 30.90
C ARG A 108 27.72 3.45 31.73
N SER A 109 27.74 4.78 31.86
CA SER A 109 28.45 5.43 32.96
C SER A 109 27.84 4.91 34.26
N ALA A 110 28.63 4.11 34.98
CA ALA A 110 28.32 3.61 36.31
C ALA A 110 28.13 4.76 37.31
#